data_AF-A0A7D8UYL6-F1
#
_entry.id   AF-A0A7D8UYL6-F1
#
_cell.length_a   1.000
_cell.length_b   1.000
_cell.length_c   1.000
_cell.angle_alpha   90.00
_cell.angle_beta   90.00
_cell.angle_gamma   90.00
#
_symmetry.space_group_name_H-M   'P 1'
#
loop_
_entity.id
_entity.type
_entity.pdbx_description
1 polymer ?
#
loop_
_entity_poly.entity_id
_entity_poly.type
_entity_poly.pdbx_seq_one_letter_code
_entity_poly.pdbx_strand_id
1 'polypeptide(L)'
;MCSNHNLNYYKFGLGLGVVSGSAGDAEQKEHGRLTSEEREIVAGGADQLITTDLARFCDSLASLYGNMGKPFLDMVIFTSQLAASLGPAGTIGLFSQYYFTAWVLRQATPAFGRMAATEARLEGEYRTGLGRVGRDSEEIAFYDGGKRELGILWSAYLKLAKHVHSVFKVRIPYGMTEDFVIKYFWSAIGYGLMSIPVFFPVARHALNPKEHNVQDTANEVAERTETYVSNRRLLLSLGDAGGRLMYSGKELAELSGYTSRVYSLLASLHSLDNNIYPENPRPASLPADEPFYDLSNVHGRVIIGPGHVLLKGVPIVAPAGGVAGAERGGEELIRSLDLRVEKGEHTLVTGANGVGKTAIARVIAQLWPTWSGLLERPAHGEGGIFFLPQRPYLSIGSLRDQPSSPHTYAEMKARGRTDAELMSILEHVHLAYLPSREGGWETRKEWKDVLSGGEKQRMGMARLFYHRPAYAVLDEATSAVSSDVEGLMYEHAKALGITLITISHRPSLLKYHNRHLRLGEPTLAPSLSTANLHANLGAPSTPLAAQGWQLTQMSSHTDEEKLELDKEIERLEQVLDGEVEQWERRLAEVNKELQGK
;
A
#
# COMPACT_ATOMS: atom_id res chain seq x y z
N MET A 1 -12.84 -20.22 0.05
CA MET A 1 -11.77 -19.45 0.74
C MET A 1 -12.43 -18.54 1.75
N CYS A 2 -11.93 -18.51 2.98
CA CYS A 2 -12.61 -18.02 4.18
C CYS A 2 -13.33 -16.68 3.98
N SER A 3 -14.64 -16.72 4.22
CA SER A 3 -15.51 -15.57 4.44
C SER A 3 -15.11 -14.89 5.76
N ASN A 4 -13.97 -14.22 5.78
CA ASN A 4 -13.55 -13.40 6.91
C ASN A 4 -14.38 -12.11 6.89
N HIS A 5 -15.44 -12.09 7.70
CA HIS A 5 -16.32 -10.93 7.92
C HIS A 5 -15.62 -9.74 8.61
N ASN A 6 -14.30 -9.81 8.87
CA ASN A 6 -13.54 -8.83 9.67
C ASN A 6 -12.44 -8.08 8.89
N LEU A 7 -12.27 -8.31 7.59
CA LEU A 7 -11.27 -7.61 6.78
C LEU A 7 -11.76 -6.20 6.40
N ASN A 8 -11.58 -5.22 7.30
CA ASN A 8 -11.76 -3.80 6.95
C ASN A 8 -10.57 -3.36 6.08
N TYR A 9 -10.81 -3.14 4.78
CA TYR A 9 -9.79 -2.79 3.78
C TYR A 9 -8.93 -1.55 4.12
N TYR A 10 -9.45 -0.61 4.92
CA TYR A 10 -8.70 0.57 5.38
C TYR A 10 -7.50 0.19 6.28
N LYS A 11 -7.58 -0.96 6.95
CA LYS A 11 -6.58 -1.44 7.90
C LYS A 11 -5.23 -1.80 7.25
N PHE A 12 -5.23 -2.22 5.98
CA PHE A 12 -4.04 -2.74 5.31
C PHE A 12 -3.03 -1.65 4.93
N GLY A 13 -3.49 -0.46 4.52
CA GLY A 13 -2.61 0.65 4.12
C GLY A 13 -1.83 1.28 5.28
N LEU A 14 -2.40 1.27 6.50
CA LEU A 14 -1.78 1.82 7.70
C LEU A 14 -0.74 0.88 8.33
N GLY A 15 -0.92 -0.44 8.17
CA GLY A 15 -0.05 -1.45 8.78
C GLY A 15 1.35 -1.55 8.17
N LEU A 16 1.56 -1.09 6.94
CA LEU A 16 2.84 -1.31 6.23
C LEU A 16 3.98 -0.39 6.69
N GLY A 17 3.68 0.71 7.39
CA GLY A 17 4.69 1.56 8.01
C GLY A 17 5.18 1.09 9.39
N VAL A 18 4.64 -0.02 9.92
CA VAL A 18 4.67 -0.29 11.37
C VAL A 18 5.94 -0.99 11.86
N VAL A 19 6.62 -1.79 11.05
CA VAL A 19 7.66 -2.70 11.58
C VAL A 19 9.10 -2.23 11.31
N SER A 20 9.30 -1.14 10.56
CA SER A 20 10.64 -0.56 10.40
C SER A 20 11.23 0.04 11.69
N GLY A 21 10.45 0.13 12.78
CA GLY A 21 10.88 0.73 14.06
C GLY A 21 11.27 -0.25 15.17
N SER A 22 11.27 -1.57 14.95
CA SER A 22 11.43 -2.54 16.06
C SER A 22 12.30 -3.74 15.68
N ALA A 23 13.61 -3.61 15.92
CA ALA A 23 14.53 -4.66 16.46
C ALA A 23 16.03 -4.32 16.31
N GLY A 24 16.42 -3.13 15.81
CA GLY A 24 17.85 -2.74 15.69
C GLY A 24 18.18 -1.27 16.00
N ASP A 25 17.19 -0.38 16.05
CA ASP A 25 17.43 1.08 16.10
C ASP A 25 17.62 1.66 17.51
N ALA A 26 17.74 0.82 18.54
CA ALA A 26 17.98 1.30 19.90
C ALA A 26 19.35 1.99 20.09
N GLU A 27 20.32 1.74 19.19
CA GLU A 27 21.64 2.39 19.23
C GLU A 27 21.82 3.59 18.27
N GLN A 28 20.81 3.94 17.44
CA GLN A 28 20.92 5.03 16.45
C GLN A 28 20.08 6.28 16.78
N LYS A 29 19.80 6.53 18.05
CA LYS A 29 18.99 7.69 18.48
C LYS A 29 19.64 9.08 18.31
N GLU A 30 20.86 9.19 17.81
CA GLU A 30 21.58 10.47 17.76
C GLU A 30 21.78 11.11 16.39
N HIS A 31 21.42 10.47 15.27
CA HIS A 31 21.63 11.07 13.93
C HIS A 31 20.42 10.90 13.00
N GLY A 32 19.67 12.01 12.84
CA GLY A 32 18.74 12.23 11.72
C GLY A 32 17.32 11.71 11.95
N ARG A 33 16.38 12.62 12.27
CA ARG A 33 14.94 12.38 12.12
C ARG A 33 14.65 12.14 10.62
N LEU A 34 14.35 10.91 10.24
CA LEU A 34 13.77 10.61 8.94
C LEU A 34 12.41 11.32 8.82
N THR A 35 12.14 11.97 7.69
CA THR A 35 10.90 12.72 7.44
C THR A 35 9.70 11.78 7.26
N SER A 36 8.48 12.30 7.38
CA SER A 36 7.23 11.52 7.19
C SER A 36 7.15 10.86 5.81
N GLU A 37 7.68 11.51 4.77
CA GLU A 37 7.81 10.96 3.41
C GLU A 37 8.78 9.77 3.37
N GLU A 38 9.85 9.78 4.17
CA GLU A 38 10.84 8.69 4.19
C GLU A 38 10.29 7.40 4.83
N ARG A 39 9.33 7.50 5.74
CA ARG A 39 8.63 6.32 6.28
C ARG A 39 7.59 5.76 5.30
N GLU A 40 6.96 6.63 4.51
CA GLU A 40 6.01 6.24 3.46
C GLU A 40 6.71 5.46 2.33
N ILE A 41 7.98 5.78 2.05
CA ILE A 41 8.77 5.07 1.03
C ILE A 41 9.36 3.74 1.55
N VAL A 42 9.55 3.58 2.87
CA VAL A 42 9.95 2.29 3.46
C VAL A 42 8.81 1.26 3.41
N ALA A 43 7.57 1.73 3.38
CA ALA A 43 6.41 0.93 2.99
C ALA A 43 6.34 0.83 1.46
N GLY A 44 7.24 0.04 0.85
CA GLY A 44 7.03 -0.42 -0.53
C GLY A 44 5.59 -0.89 -0.69
N GLY A 45 4.93 -0.51 -1.79
CA GLY A 45 3.51 -0.80 -1.97
C GLY A 45 3.22 -2.27 -1.66
N ALA A 46 2.11 -2.57 -0.99
CA ALA A 46 1.82 -3.93 -0.51
C ALA A 46 2.01 -5.01 -1.58
N ASP A 47 1.69 -4.66 -2.83
CA ASP A 47 1.93 -5.46 -4.01
C ASP A 47 3.41 -5.85 -4.20
N GLN A 48 4.34 -4.91 -4.05
CA GLN A 48 5.78 -5.16 -4.12
C GLN A 48 6.25 -6.11 -3.01
N LEU A 49 5.73 -5.95 -1.78
CA LEU A 49 6.07 -6.83 -0.66
C LEU A 49 5.61 -8.28 -0.94
N ILE A 50 4.41 -8.44 -1.49
CA ILE A 50 3.80 -9.76 -1.77
C ILE A 50 4.43 -10.43 -2.99
N THR A 51 4.67 -9.68 -4.07
CA THR A 51 5.12 -10.27 -5.35
C THR A 51 6.64 -10.33 -5.46
N THR A 52 7.31 -9.19 -5.26
CA THR A 52 8.72 -9.04 -5.59
C THR A 52 9.63 -9.41 -4.43
N ASP A 53 9.34 -8.90 -3.23
CA ASP A 53 10.22 -9.13 -2.08
C ASP A 53 10.10 -10.57 -1.55
N LEU A 54 8.91 -11.18 -1.61
CA LEU A 54 8.73 -12.60 -1.28
C LEU A 54 9.47 -13.52 -2.26
N ALA A 55 9.38 -13.23 -3.56
CA ALA A 55 10.12 -14.00 -4.58
C ALA A 55 11.63 -13.91 -4.34
N ARG A 56 12.14 -12.68 -4.13
CA ARG A 56 13.56 -12.44 -3.84
C ARG A 56 14.02 -13.10 -2.54
N PHE A 57 13.18 -13.13 -1.51
CA PHE A 57 13.44 -13.87 -0.28
C PHE A 57 13.65 -15.37 -0.56
N CYS A 58 12.71 -16.00 -1.28
CA CYS A 58 12.77 -17.41 -1.62
C CYS A 58 14.00 -17.75 -2.47
N ASP A 59 14.28 -16.93 -3.49
CA ASP A 59 15.45 -17.11 -4.36
C ASP A 59 16.76 -17.00 -3.57
N SER A 60 16.87 -15.98 -2.72
CA SER A 60 18.07 -15.75 -1.88
C SER A 60 18.27 -16.86 -0.85
N LEU A 61 17.19 -17.36 -0.25
CA LEU A 61 17.24 -18.46 0.70
C LEU A 61 17.68 -19.77 0.03
N ALA A 62 17.16 -20.04 -1.17
CA ALA A 62 17.53 -21.23 -1.94
C ALA A 62 18.99 -21.18 -2.42
N SER A 63 19.46 -20.03 -2.88
CA SER A 63 20.85 -19.86 -3.32
C SER A 63 21.85 -20.00 -2.17
N LEU A 64 21.48 -19.53 -0.97
CA LEU A 64 22.33 -19.57 0.22
C LEU A 64 22.76 -21.00 0.57
N TYR A 65 21.83 -21.96 0.48
CA TYR A 65 22.13 -23.37 0.78
C TYR A 65 23.22 -23.92 -0.15
N GLY A 66 23.12 -23.65 -1.46
CA GLY A 66 24.11 -24.07 -2.45
C GLY A 66 25.46 -23.36 -2.30
N ASN A 67 25.43 -22.07 -1.99
CA ASN A 67 26.62 -21.22 -1.96
C ASN A 67 27.40 -21.31 -0.64
N MET A 68 26.75 -21.67 0.48
CA MET A 68 27.43 -21.83 1.77
C MET A 68 27.76 -23.28 2.11
N GLY A 69 26.85 -24.23 1.81
CA GLY A 69 26.97 -25.60 2.31
C GLY A 69 28.24 -26.31 1.86
N LYS A 70 28.49 -26.34 0.55
CA LYS A 70 29.69 -26.98 -0.02
C LYS A 70 30.98 -26.25 0.38
N PRO A 71 31.11 -24.92 0.23
CA PRO A 71 32.34 -24.22 0.62
C PRO A 71 32.65 -24.32 2.11
N PHE A 72 31.64 -24.37 2.98
CA PHE A 72 31.86 -24.62 4.41
C PHE A 72 32.45 -26.01 4.67
N LEU A 73 31.91 -27.04 4.02
CA LEU A 73 32.44 -28.40 4.14
C LEU A 73 33.87 -28.49 3.57
N ASP A 74 34.11 -27.92 2.39
CA ASP A 74 35.42 -27.86 1.75
C ASP A 74 36.43 -27.14 2.67
N MET A 75 36.03 -26.04 3.31
CA MET A 75 36.85 -25.30 4.27
C MET A 75 37.26 -26.18 5.45
N VAL A 76 36.32 -26.90 6.08
CA VAL A 76 36.60 -27.78 7.23
C VAL A 76 37.52 -28.94 6.82
N ILE A 77 37.21 -29.63 5.73
CA ILE A 77 37.96 -30.80 5.27
C ILE A 77 39.38 -30.39 4.86
N PHE A 78 39.53 -29.36 4.02
CA PHE A 78 40.85 -28.94 3.53
C PHE A 78 41.69 -28.30 4.63
N THR A 79 41.09 -27.55 5.57
CA THR A 79 41.83 -27.05 6.74
C THR A 79 42.36 -28.19 7.60
N SER A 80 41.55 -29.24 7.84
CA SER A 80 41.98 -30.42 8.61
C SER A 80 43.11 -31.18 7.92
N GLN A 81 43.00 -31.42 6.61
CA GLN A 81 44.05 -32.10 5.84
C GLN A 81 45.35 -31.28 5.77
N LEU A 82 45.24 -29.97 5.59
CA LEU A 82 46.40 -29.08 5.53
C LEU A 82 47.06 -28.90 6.90
N ALA A 83 46.28 -28.91 7.98
CA ALA A 83 46.82 -28.89 9.35
C ALA A 83 47.62 -30.17 9.67
N ALA A 84 47.15 -31.32 9.20
CA ALA A 84 47.87 -32.59 9.36
C ALA A 84 49.21 -32.61 8.59
N SER A 85 49.32 -31.90 7.46
CA SER A 85 50.54 -31.89 6.65
C SER A 85 51.53 -30.76 6.98
N LEU A 86 51.06 -29.59 7.44
CA LEU A 86 51.92 -28.45 7.81
C LEU A 86 52.28 -28.41 9.30
N GLY A 87 51.58 -29.15 10.15
CA GLY A 87 51.76 -29.11 11.59
C GLY A 87 51.23 -27.84 12.28
N PRO A 88 51.46 -27.68 13.60
CA PRO A 88 50.83 -26.63 14.40
C PRO A 88 51.17 -25.20 13.96
N ALA A 89 52.43 -24.94 13.60
CA ALA A 89 52.89 -23.62 13.19
C ALA A 89 52.26 -23.14 11.87
N GLY A 90 52.15 -24.03 10.88
CA GLY A 90 51.49 -23.69 9.61
C GLY A 90 49.98 -23.52 9.76
N THR A 91 49.36 -24.29 10.64
CA THR A 91 47.92 -24.17 10.96
C THR A 91 47.60 -22.81 11.60
N ILE A 92 48.40 -22.38 12.58
CA ILE A 92 48.27 -21.05 13.21
C ILE A 92 48.46 -19.95 12.15
N GLY A 93 49.48 -20.08 11.29
CA GLY A 93 49.73 -19.13 10.20
C GLY A 93 48.55 -18.97 9.25
N LEU A 94 47.90 -20.08 8.87
CA LEU A 94 46.71 -20.08 8.01
C LEU A 94 45.51 -19.39 8.65
N PHE A 95 45.21 -19.70 9.92
CA PHE A 95 44.11 -19.04 10.64
C PHE A 95 44.38 -17.55 10.87
N SER A 96 45.62 -17.17 11.22
CA SER A 96 46.03 -15.78 11.37
C SER A 96 45.90 -15.00 10.06
N GLN A 97 46.30 -15.60 8.94
CA GLN A 97 46.10 -15.02 7.62
C GLN A 97 44.62 -14.81 7.31
N TYR A 98 43.77 -15.82 7.54
CA TYR A 98 42.34 -15.70 7.26
C TYR A 98 41.70 -14.59 8.07
N TYR A 99 41.98 -14.53 9.37
CA TYR A 99 41.45 -13.51 10.26
C TYR A 99 41.93 -12.11 9.86
N PHE A 100 43.21 -11.97 9.50
CA PHE A 100 43.77 -10.71 9.04
C PHE A 100 43.10 -10.24 7.74
N THR A 101 42.93 -11.12 6.76
CA THR A 101 42.23 -10.80 5.51
C THR A 101 40.78 -10.40 5.74
N ALA A 102 40.04 -11.14 6.58
CA ALA A 102 38.67 -10.80 6.92
C ALA A 102 38.57 -9.44 7.64
N TRP A 103 39.51 -9.14 8.53
CA TRP A 103 39.59 -7.85 9.24
C TRP A 103 39.85 -6.68 8.29
N VAL A 104 40.81 -6.81 7.37
CA VAL A 104 41.13 -5.78 6.36
C VAL A 104 39.92 -5.52 5.47
N LEU A 105 39.31 -6.58 4.93
CA LEU A 105 38.18 -6.45 4.02
C LEU A 105 36.96 -5.85 4.73
N ARG A 106 36.68 -6.23 5.98
CA ARG A 106 35.58 -5.65 6.76
C ARG A 106 35.74 -4.15 6.96
N GLN A 107 36.96 -3.65 7.18
CA GLN A 107 37.20 -2.20 7.29
C GLN A 107 37.11 -1.48 5.95
N ALA A 108 37.53 -2.12 4.86
CA ALA A 108 37.47 -1.55 3.52
C ALA A 108 36.06 -1.60 2.90
N THR A 109 35.14 -2.40 3.45
CA THR A 109 33.80 -2.62 2.89
C THR A 109 32.93 -1.36 3.00
N PRO A 110 32.52 -0.76 1.86
CA PRO A 110 31.60 0.37 1.86
C PRO A 110 30.21 -0.02 2.38
N ALA A 111 29.42 0.98 2.80
CA ALA A 111 28.05 0.78 3.25
C ALA A 111 27.07 0.48 2.09
N PHE A 112 27.23 -0.65 1.40
CA PHE A 112 26.37 -1.07 0.28
C PHE A 112 24.89 -1.15 0.65
N GLY A 113 24.57 -1.52 1.89
CA GLY A 113 23.18 -1.55 2.37
C GLY A 113 22.46 -0.19 2.29
N ARG A 114 23.15 0.91 2.67
CA ARG A 114 22.59 2.27 2.56
C ARG A 114 22.40 2.70 1.11
N MET A 115 23.33 2.30 0.24
CA MET A 115 23.24 2.57 -1.20
C MET A 115 22.06 1.83 -1.84
N ALA A 116 21.87 0.56 -1.49
CA ALA A 116 20.76 -0.27 -1.97
C ALA A 116 19.40 0.24 -1.47
N ALA A 117 19.32 0.68 -0.22
CA ALA A 117 18.09 1.29 0.32
C ALA A 117 17.71 2.58 -0.43
N THR A 118 18.70 3.43 -0.74
CA THR A 118 18.50 4.66 -1.51
C THR A 118 18.10 4.37 -2.96
N GLU A 119 18.68 3.33 -3.57
CA GLU A 119 18.34 2.86 -4.91
C GLU A 119 16.89 2.38 -4.97
N ALA A 120 16.47 1.53 -4.03
CA ALA A 120 15.09 1.04 -3.94
C ALA A 120 14.08 2.17 -3.76
N ARG A 121 14.41 3.20 -2.97
CA ARG A 121 13.59 4.42 -2.82
C ARG A 121 13.37 5.14 -4.15
N LEU A 122 14.46 5.45 -4.86
CA LEU A 122 14.40 6.18 -6.14
C LEU A 122 13.69 5.35 -7.22
N GLU A 123 13.86 4.03 -7.22
CA GLU A 123 13.14 3.11 -8.10
C GLU A 123 11.63 3.11 -7.79
N GLY A 124 11.27 3.12 -6.51
CA GLY A 124 9.87 3.24 -6.05
C GLY A 124 9.20 4.54 -6.48
N GLU A 125 9.89 5.68 -6.34
CA GLU A 125 9.41 6.98 -6.81
C GLU A 125 9.12 6.96 -8.32
N TYR A 126 10.05 6.40 -9.11
CA TYR A 126 9.89 6.30 -10.57
C TYR A 126 8.72 5.38 -10.97
N ARG A 127 8.61 4.20 -10.35
CA ARG A 127 7.50 3.26 -10.60
C ARG A 127 6.14 3.83 -10.22
N THR A 128 6.06 4.54 -9.10
CA THR A 128 4.83 5.21 -8.66
C THR A 128 4.39 6.25 -9.67
N GLY A 129 5.34 7.02 -10.22
CA GLY A 129 5.08 7.94 -11.33
C GLY A 129 4.51 7.23 -12.56
N LEU A 130 5.12 6.11 -12.99
CA LEU A 130 4.62 5.33 -14.13
C LEU A 130 3.21 4.79 -13.88
N GLY A 131 2.96 4.27 -12.69
CA GLY A 131 1.65 3.78 -12.28
C GLY A 131 0.58 4.87 -12.27
N ARG A 132 0.93 6.11 -11.90
CA ARG A 132 0.04 7.27 -12.00
C ARG A 132 -0.34 7.58 -13.45
N VAL A 133 0.65 7.63 -14.36
CA VAL A 133 0.39 7.91 -15.78
C VAL A 133 -0.50 6.84 -16.42
N GLY A 134 -0.30 5.57 -16.08
CA GLY A 134 -1.18 4.51 -16.56
C GLY A 134 -2.59 4.56 -15.97
N ARG A 135 -2.74 5.00 -14.70
CA ARG A 135 -4.05 5.03 -14.03
C ARG A 135 -4.94 6.16 -14.51
N ASP A 136 -4.34 7.32 -14.73
CA ASP A 136 -5.00 8.61 -14.96
C ASP A 136 -4.70 9.11 -16.40
N SER A 137 -4.54 8.17 -17.34
CA SER A 137 -4.10 8.45 -18.72
C SER A 137 -5.11 9.28 -19.52
N GLU A 138 -6.40 9.10 -19.24
CA GLU A 138 -7.49 9.82 -19.90
C GLU A 138 -7.46 11.30 -19.51
N GLU A 139 -7.31 11.58 -18.20
CA GLU A 139 -7.19 12.94 -17.68
C GLU A 139 -5.91 13.62 -18.19
N ILE A 140 -4.78 12.91 -18.21
CA ILE A 140 -3.52 13.44 -18.75
C ILE A 140 -3.65 13.78 -20.24
N ALA A 141 -4.30 12.92 -21.02
CA ALA A 141 -4.54 13.17 -22.44
C ALA A 141 -5.52 14.34 -22.66
N PHE A 142 -6.57 14.44 -21.84
CA PHE A 142 -7.56 15.49 -21.91
C PHE A 142 -6.96 16.89 -21.69
N TYR A 143 -6.03 17.02 -20.74
CA TYR A 143 -5.37 18.30 -20.42
C TYR A 143 -4.11 18.57 -21.25
N ASP A 144 -3.79 17.77 -22.28
CA ASP A 144 -2.50 17.82 -23.00
C ASP A 144 -1.28 17.78 -22.05
N GLY A 145 -1.42 17.04 -20.95
CA GLY A 145 -0.46 16.98 -19.85
C GLY A 145 0.78 16.13 -20.14
N GLY A 146 0.88 15.51 -21.31
CA GLY A 146 1.91 14.52 -21.64
C GLY A 146 3.34 15.04 -21.50
N LYS A 147 3.61 16.28 -21.94
CA LYS A 147 4.95 16.90 -21.81
C LYS A 147 5.33 17.15 -20.34
N ARG A 148 4.35 17.53 -19.51
CA ARG A 148 4.55 17.79 -18.08
C ARG A 148 4.84 16.49 -17.33
N GLU A 149 4.02 15.47 -17.54
CA GLU A 149 4.21 14.15 -16.92
C GLU A 149 5.53 13.50 -17.36
N LEU A 150 5.90 13.64 -18.64
CA LEU A 150 7.20 13.20 -19.14
C LEU A 150 8.36 13.90 -18.40
N GLY A 151 8.28 15.22 -18.19
CA GLY A 151 9.31 15.97 -17.47
C GLY A 151 9.46 15.53 -16.01
N ILE A 152 8.35 15.20 -15.33
CA ILE A 152 8.36 14.67 -13.96
C ILE A 152 9.03 13.30 -13.93
N LEU A 153 8.61 12.38 -14.81
CA LEU A 153 9.18 11.03 -14.91
C LEU A 153 10.65 11.05 -15.28
N TRP A 154 11.04 11.91 -16.22
CA TRP A 154 12.42 12.07 -16.67
C TRP A 154 13.32 12.55 -15.53
N SER A 155 12.83 13.47 -14.71
CA SER A 155 13.56 13.96 -13.54
C SER A 155 13.77 12.86 -12.49
N ALA A 156 12.75 12.03 -12.22
CA ALA A 156 12.88 10.88 -11.33
C ALA A 156 13.86 9.83 -11.89
N TYR A 157 13.76 9.52 -13.18
CA TYR A 157 14.67 8.61 -13.87
C TYR A 157 16.13 9.06 -13.81
N LEU A 158 16.40 10.35 -14.09
CA LEU A 158 17.77 10.88 -14.04
C LEU A 158 18.36 10.82 -12.63
N LYS A 159 17.56 11.07 -11.58
CA LYS A 159 17.99 10.90 -10.18
C LYS A 159 18.39 9.45 -9.90
N LEU A 160 17.55 8.50 -10.28
CA LEU A 160 17.82 7.06 -10.14
C LEU A 160 19.09 6.66 -10.90
N ALA A 161 19.20 7.03 -12.18
CA ALA A 161 20.35 6.70 -13.02
C ALA A 161 21.66 7.27 -12.47
N LYS A 162 21.64 8.52 -11.97
CA LYS A 162 22.81 9.17 -11.35
C LYS A 162 23.25 8.44 -10.08
N HIS A 163 22.30 8.01 -9.25
CA HIS A 163 22.58 7.22 -8.05
C HIS A 163 23.21 5.87 -8.41
N VAL A 164 22.57 5.10 -9.31
CA VAL A 164 23.09 3.80 -9.78
C VAL A 164 24.51 3.94 -10.34
N HIS A 165 24.77 4.99 -11.12
CA HIS A 165 26.12 5.25 -11.64
C HIS A 165 27.13 5.56 -10.53
N SER A 166 26.73 6.30 -9.48
CA SER A 166 27.56 6.55 -8.29
C SER A 166 27.87 5.26 -7.53
N VAL A 167 26.89 4.37 -7.38
CA VAL A 167 27.08 3.05 -6.77
C VAL A 167 28.09 2.23 -7.56
N PHE A 168 28.02 2.21 -8.90
CA PHE A 168 29.00 1.50 -9.72
C PHE A 168 30.43 2.04 -9.56
N LYS A 169 30.60 3.36 -9.44
CA LYS A 169 31.93 3.96 -9.21
C LYS A 169 32.59 3.50 -7.92
N VAL A 170 31.82 3.12 -6.90
CA VAL A 170 32.34 2.59 -5.64
C VAL A 170 32.47 1.07 -5.69
N ARG A 171 31.46 0.38 -6.26
CA ARG A 171 31.38 -1.09 -6.25
C ARG A 171 32.45 -1.74 -7.12
N ILE A 172 32.77 -1.18 -8.29
CA ILE A 172 33.77 -1.73 -9.21
C ILE A 172 35.18 -1.77 -8.59
N PRO A 173 35.76 -0.65 -8.10
CA PRO A 173 37.11 -0.67 -7.53
C PRO A 173 37.19 -1.51 -6.24
N TYR A 174 36.13 -1.53 -5.44
CA TYR A 174 36.06 -2.43 -4.28
C TYR A 174 36.08 -3.89 -4.72
N GLY A 175 35.23 -4.30 -5.67
CA GLY A 175 35.20 -5.67 -6.18
C GLY A 175 36.53 -6.10 -6.80
N MET A 176 37.22 -5.20 -7.51
CA MET A 176 38.58 -5.47 -8.01
C MET A 176 39.59 -5.71 -6.88
N THR A 177 39.51 -4.92 -5.80
CA THR A 177 40.40 -5.04 -4.64
C THR A 177 40.11 -6.33 -3.85
N GLU A 178 38.83 -6.65 -3.65
CA GLU A 178 38.36 -7.87 -3.01
C GLU A 178 38.84 -9.12 -3.75
N ASP A 179 38.58 -9.20 -5.06
CA ASP A 179 39.06 -10.28 -5.92
C ASP A 179 40.59 -10.40 -5.89
N PHE A 180 41.30 -9.26 -5.86
CA PHE A 180 42.75 -9.27 -5.83
C PHE A 180 43.31 -9.87 -4.54
N VAL A 181 42.74 -9.47 -3.39
CA VAL A 181 43.14 -9.95 -2.07
C VAL A 181 42.81 -11.45 -1.92
N ILE A 182 41.61 -11.86 -2.32
CA ILE A 182 41.15 -13.25 -2.16
C ILE A 182 41.88 -14.19 -3.12
N LYS A 183 41.99 -13.86 -4.41
CA LYS A 183 42.52 -14.80 -5.43
C LYS A 183 44.04 -14.80 -5.49
N TYR A 184 44.66 -13.62 -5.48
CA TYR A 184 46.10 -13.50 -5.76
C TYR A 184 46.94 -13.36 -4.48
N PHE A 185 46.57 -12.44 -3.58
CA PHE A 185 47.35 -12.19 -2.37
C PHE A 185 47.34 -13.39 -1.42
N TRP A 186 46.17 -14.01 -1.23
CA TRP A 186 46.06 -15.22 -0.43
C TRP A 186 46.94 -16.36 -0.96
N SER A 187 46.86 -16.61 -2.27
CA SER A 187 47.65 -17.64 -2.93
C SER A 187 49.15 -17.37 -2.77
N ALA A 188 49.59 -16.12 -2.91
CA ALA A 188 50.98 -15.72 -2.75
C ALA A 188 51.53 -16.00 -1.34
N ILE A 189 50.79 -15.65 -0.29
CA ILE A 189 51.18 -15.96 1.10
C ILE A 189 51.18 -17.46 1.33
N GLY A 190 50.17 -18.16 0.81
CA GLY A 190 50.07 -19.61 0.90
C GLY A 190 51.27 -20.33 0.29
N TYR A 191 51.74 -19.88 -0.87
CA TYR A 191 52.99 -20.36 -1.48
C TYR A 191 54.21 -20.15 -0.57
N GLY A 192 54.29 -18.98 0.08
CA GLY A 192 55.30 -18.69 1.07
C GLY A 192 55.29 -19.70 2.22
N LEU A 193 54.13 -19.91 2.85
CA LEU A 193 53.97 -20.85 3.96
C LEU A 193 54.34 -22.29 3.58
N MET A 194 53.99 -22.73 2.37
CA MET A 194 54.33 -24.07 1.87
C MET A 194 55.80 -24.27 1.52
N SER A 195 56.50 -23.19 1.22
CA SER A 195 57.93 -23.26 0.92
C SER A 195 58.77 -23.47 2.18
N ILE A 196 58.26 -23.11 3.36
CA ILE A 196 59.01 -23.19 4.64
C ILE A 196 59.52 -24.62 4.92
N PRO A 197 58.70 -25.68 4.88
CA PRO A 197 59.18 -27.05 5.16
C PRO A 197 60.12 -27.60 4.08
N VAL A 198 60.10 -27.03 2.86
CA VAL A 198 60.95 -27.46 1.73
C VAL A 198 62.34 -26.82 1.82
N PHE A 199 62.43 -25.54 2.19
CA PHE A 199 63.68 -24.78 2.26
C PHE A 199 64.35 -24.77 3.66
N PHE A 200 63.59 -25.03 4.74
CA PHE A 200 64.12 -25.07 6.12
C PHE A 200 64.01 -26.49 6.72
N PRO A 201 64.95 -27.41 6.41
CA PRO A 201 64.90 -28.82 6.83
C PRO A 201 65.03 -29.03 8.35
N VAL A 202 65.60 -28.06 9.09
CA VAL A 202 65.70 -28.10 10.57
C VAL A 202 64.31 -28.10 11.22
N ALA A 203 63.33 -27.42 10.63
CA ALA A 203 61.95 -27.43 11.11
C ALA A 203 61.28 -28.81 10.91
N ARG A 204 61.63 -29.54 9.84
CA ARG A 204 61.12 -30.90 9.57
C ARG A 204 61.76 -31.94 10.50
N HIS A 205 63.06 -31.83 10.77
CA HIS A 205 63.76 -32.70 11.72
C HIS A 205 63.28 -32.55 13.17
N ALA A 206 62.76 -31.38 13.55
CA ALA A 206 62.10 -31.17 14.84
C ALA A 206 60.66 -31.75 14.91
N LEU A 207 60.01 -31.95 13.76
CA LEU A 207 58.60 -32.35 13.66
C LEU A 207 58.39 -33.85 13.38
N ASN A 208 59.36 -34.54 12.75
CA ASN A 208 59.30 -35.99 12.51
C ASN A 208 60.71 -36.62 12.62
N PRO A 209 61.07 -37.18 13.78
CA PRO A 209 62.33 -37.90 13.94
C PRO A 209 62.17 -39.32 13.40
N LYS A 210 62.56 -39.56 12.15
CA LYS A 210 62.82 -40.92 11.65
C LYS A 210 64.26 -40.99 11.16
N GLU A 211 65.00 -41.99 11.66
CA GLU A 211 66.36 -42.33 11.24
C GLU A 211 66.41 -42.62 9.74
N HIS A 212 67.42 -42.10 9.02
CA HIS A 212 67.60 -42.37 7.59
C HIS A 212 69.01 -42.86 7.26
N ASN A 213 69.04 -43.94 6.46
CA ASN A 213 70.20 -44.49 5.77
C ASN A 213 70.47 -43.73 4.45
N VAL A 214 71.72 -43.79 3.99
CA VAL A 214 72.35 -42.87 3.03
C VAL A 214 71.93 -43.06 1.55
N GLN A 215 70.98 -43.95 1.23
CA GLN A 215 70.65 -44.30 -0.16
C GLN A 215 69.38 -43.62 -0.75
N ASP A 216 68.64 -42.79 0.01
CA ASP A 216 67.28 -42.33 -0.35
C ASP A 216 67.17 -40.86 -0.83
N THR A 217 68.26 -40.21 -1.23
CA THR A 217 68.24 -38.78 -1.59
C THR A 217 67.35 -38.44 -2.81
N ALA A 218 67.20 -39.36 -3.78
CA ALA A 218 66.31 -39.16 -4.93
C ALA A 218 64.81 -39.34 -4.56
N ASN A 219 64.51 -40.28 -3.67
CA ASN A 219 63.16 -40.50 -3.14
C ASN A 219 62.70 -39.33 -2.26
N GLU A 220 63.62 -38.74 -1.50
CA GLU A 220 63.34 -37.61 -0.63
C GLU A 220 62.93 -36.34 -1.40
N VAL A 221 63.57 -36.06 -2.53
CA VAL A 221 63.21 -34.91 -3.39
C VAL A 221 61.86 -35.13 -4.06
N ALA A 222 61.56 -36.37 -4.48
CA ALA A 222 60.26 -36.73 -5.04
C ALA A 222 59.13 -36.57 -4.00
N GLU A 223 59.31 -37.07 -2.78
CA GLU A 223 58.34 -36.96 -1.68
C GLU A 223 58.09 -35.51 -1.26
N ARG A 224 59.14 -34.68 -1.20
CA ARG A 224 59.03 -33.23 -0.94
C ARG A 224 58.22 -32.52 -2.02
N THR A 225 58.43 -32.89 -3.28
CA THR A 225 57.73 -32.31 -4.43
C THR A 225 56.26 -32.73 -4.43
N GLU A 226 55.96 -34.00 -4.15
CA GLU A 226 54.58 -34.52 -4.06
C GLU A 226 53.81 -33.82 -2.94
N THR A 227 54.40 -33.74 -1.74
CA THR A 227 53.79 -33.06 -0.59
C THR A 227 53.54 -31.58 -0.88
N TYR A 228 54.48 -30.90 -1.54
CA TYR A 228 54.32 -29.50 -1.94
C TYR A 228 53.19 -29.32 -2.96
N VAL A 229 53.13 -30.16 -4.00
CA VAL A 229 52.08 -30.08 -5.04
C VAL A 229 50.70 -30.41 -4.47
N SER A 230 50.61 -31.40 -3.59
CA SER A 230 49.37 -31.78 -2.90
C SER A 230 48.88 -30.65 -2.00
N ASN A 231 49.74 -30.17 -1.10
CA ASN A 231 49.44 -29.06 -0.20
C ASN A 231 49.00 -27.82 -1.01
N ARG A 232 49.72 -27.47 -2.08
CA ARG A 232 49.36 -26.35 -2.98
C ARG A 232 47.92 -26.43 -3.48
N ARG A 233 47.50 -27.60 -3.98
CA ARG A 233 46.14 -27.80 -4.50
C ARG A 233 45.10 -27.65 -3.40
N LEU A 234 45.38 -28.16 -2.20
CA LEU A 234 44.51 -28.01 -1.04
C LEU A 234 44.36 -26.54 -0.64
N LEU A 235 45.44 -25.75 -0.61
CA LEU A 235 45.37 -24.33 -0.27
C LEU A 235 44.65 -23.49 -1.32
N LEU A 236 44.85 -23.78 -2.61
CA LEU A 236 44.09 -23.10 -3.68
C LEU A 236 42.59 -23.42 -3.56
N SER A 237 42.24 -24.66 -3.25
CA SER A 237 40.85 -25.07 -3.02
C SER A 237 40.27 -24.44 -1.75
N LEU A 238 41.08 -24.29 -0.70
CA LEU A 238 40.74 -23.59 0.53
C LEU A 238 40.49 -22.10 0.29
N GLY A 239 41.32 -21.45 -0.53
CA GLY A 239 41.14 -20.06 -0.94
C GLY A 239 39.87 -19.84 -1.76
N ASP A 240 39.55 -20.74 -2.68
CA ASP A 240 38.30 -20.70 -3.46
C ASP A 240 37.06 -20.90 -2.56
N ALA A 241 37.12 -21.87 -1.63
CA ALA A 241 36.08 -22.08 -0.63
C ALA A 241 35.91 -20.87 0.31
N GLY A 242 37.02 -20.30 0.79
CA GLY A 242 37.01 -19.12 1.67
C GLY A 242 36.52 -17.86 0.98
N GLY A 243 36.88 -17.66 -0.28
CA GLY A 243 36.37 -16.59 -1.12
C GLY A 243 34.85 -16.69 -1.28
N ARG A 244 34.34 -17.86 -1.68
CA ARG A 244 32.89 -18.10 -1.79
C ARG A 244 32.15 -17.80 -0.48
N LEU A 245 32.68 -18.28 0.64
CA LEU A 245 32.08 -18.06 1.96
C LEU A 245 32.08 -16.57 2.36
N MET A 246 33.10 -15.81 1.93
CA MET A 246 33.16 -14.38 2.17
C MET A 246 32.15 -13.59 1.32
N TYR A 247 31.97 -13.96 0.03
CA TYR A 247 30.91 -13.39 -0.80
C TYR A 247 29.50 -13.69 -0.26
N SER A 248 29.29 -14.86 0.35
CA SER A 248 28.01 -15.19 1.01
C SER A 248 27.64 -14.24 2.15
N GLY A 249 28.59 -13.46 2.70
CA GLY A 249 28.27 -12.38 3.64
C GLY A 249 27.35 -11.31 3.03
N LYS A 250 27.52 -11.02 1.73
CA LYS A 250 26.62 -10.12 0.99
C LYS A 250 25.24 -10.75 0.80
N GLU A 251 25.19 -12.02 0.42
CA GLU A 251 23.94 -12.78 0.25
C GLU A 251 23.15 -12.87 1.56
N LEU A 252 23.83 -13.09 2.69
CA LEU A 252 23.24 -13.06 4.03
C LEU A 252 22.67 -11.68 4.39
N ALA A 253 23.39 -10.60 4.06
CA ALA A 253 22.91 -9.25 4.31
C ALA A 253 21.66 -8.92 3.47
N GLU A 254 21.63 -9.34 2.20
CA GLU A 254 20.46 -9.21 1.32
C GLU A 254 19.28 -10.02 1.85
N LEU A 255 19.51 -11.29 2.22
CA LEU A 255 18.49 -12.15 2.83
C LEU A 255 17.95 -11.55 4.12
N SER A 256 18.79 -10.99 4.98
CA SER A 256 18.35 -10.30 6.20
C SER A 256 17.43 -9.12 5.87
N GLY A 257 17.74 -8.36 4.81
CA GLY A 257 16.90 -7.26 4.34
C GLY A 257 15.54 -7.72 3.78
N TYR A 258 15.50 -8.84 3.05
CA TYR A 258 14.23 -9.43 2.60
C TYR A 258 13.43 -10.02 3.76
N THR A 259 14.10 -10.71 4.69
CA THR A 259 13.49 -11.31 5.88
C THR A 259 12.81 -10.24 6.74
N SER A 260 13.47 -9.10 6.98
CA SER A 260 12.87 -7.98 7.72
C SER A 260 11.58 -7.46 7.07
N ARG A 261 11.56 -7.35 5.74
CA ARG A 261 10.39 -6.89 4.98
C ARG A 261 9.24 -7.91 4.99
N VAL A 262 9.54 -9.19 4.79
CA VAL A 262 8.53 -10.27 4.86
C VAL A 262 7.97 -10.39 6.29
N TYR A 263 8.84 -10.33 7.30
CA TYR A 263 8.42 -10.30 8.70
C TYR A 263 7.52 -9.10 8.98
N SER A 264 7.88 -7.91 8.48
CA SER A 264 7.09 -6.69 8.62
C SER A 264 5.68 -6.87 8.07
N LEU A 265 5.56 -7.42 6.85
CA LEU A 265 4.25 -7.70 6.23
C LEU A 265 3.43 -8.68 7.08
N LEU A 266 4.01 -9.81 7.48
CA LEU A 266 3.32 -10.85 8.24
C LEU A 266 2.92 -10.36 9.64
N ALA A 267 3.79 -9.66 10.34
CA ALA A 267 3.52 -9.09 11.66
C ALA A 267 2.40 -8.05 11.60
N SER A 268 2.39 -7.19 10.57
CA SER A 268 1.31 -6.23 10.34
C SER A 268 0.00 -6.96 10.03
N LEU A 269 0.00 -7.98 9.16
CA LEU A 269 -1.19 -8.78 8.87
C LEU A 269 -1.75 -9.48 10.12
N HIS A 270 -0.90 -10.07 10.95
CA HIS A 270 -1.30 -10.67 12.23
C HIS A 270 -1.83 -9.63 13.23
N SER A 271 -1.23 -8.45 13.29
CA SER A 271 -1.72 -7.36 14.16
C SER A 271 -3.10 -6.89 13.72
N LEU A 272 -3.34 -6.80 12.41
CA LEU A 272 -4.62 -6.42 11.84
C LEU A 272 -5.73 -7.44 12.10
N ASP A 273 -5.43 -8.74 11.97
CA ASP A 273 -6.38 -9.83 12.24
C ASP A 273 -6.80 -9.84 13.72
N ASN A 274 -5.86 -9.51 14.62
CA ASN A 274 -6.11 -9.40 16.06
C ASN A 274 -6.62 -8.03 16.52
N ASN A 275 -6.91 -7.09 15.61
CA ASN A 275 -7.32 -5.71 15.91
C ASN A 275 -6.35 -4.95 16.85
N ILE A 276 -5.05 -5.21 16.73
CA ILE A 276 -4.00 -4.53 17.49
C ILE A 276 -3.44 -3.40 16.62
N TYR A 277 -3.51 -2.18 17.15
CA TYR A 277 -3.01 -0.98 16.48
C TYR A 277 -1.92 -0.31 17.34
N PRO A 278 -0.87 0.25 16.71
CA PRO A 278 0.14 0.99 17.45
C PRO A 278 -0.48 2.24 18.07
N GLU A 279 -0.19 2.49 19.34
CA GLU A 279 -0.61 3.70 20.02
C GLU A 279 0.17 4.91 19.49
N ASN A 280 -0.55 5.96 19.10
CA ASN A 280 0.07 7.24 18.79
C ASN A 280 0.07 8.13 20.04
N PRO A 281 1.21 8.75 20.39
CA PRO A 281 1.28 9.62 21.55
C PRO A 281 0.37 10.84 21.34
N ARG A 282 -0.51 11.10 22.31
CA ARG A 282 -1.35 12.30 22.31
C ARG A 282 -0.46 13.56 22.29
N PRO A 283 -0.66 14.50 21.36
CA PRO A 283 0.10 15.74 21.31
C PRO A 283 -0.09 16.57 22.57
N ALA A 284 0.98 17.10 23.14
CA ALA A 284 0.92 17.97 24.32
C ALA A 284 0.14 19.29 24.08
N SER A 285 -0.07 19.66 22.82
CA SER A 285 -0.85 20.84 22.41
C SER A 285 -2.36 20.63 22.51
N LEU A 286 -2.85 19.39 22.59
CA LEU A 286 -4.27 19.07 22.67
C LEU A 286 -4.72 19.04 24.14
N PRO A 287 -5.68 19.91 24.56
CA PRO A 287 -6.26 19.91 25.90
C PRO A 287 -6.78 18.53 26.29
N ALA A 288 -6.66 18.12 27.56
CA ALA A 288 -6.97 16.74 28.01
C ALA A 288 -8.44 16.33 27.80
N ASP A 289 -9.34 17.31 27.73
CA ASP A 289 -10.78 17.21 27.55
C ASP A 289 -11.22 17.01 26.10
N GLU A 290 -10.38 17.32 25.11
CA GLU A 290 -10.71 17.09 23.71
C GLU A 290 -10.55 15.60 23.32
N PRO A 291 -11.41 15.05 22.43
CA PRO A 291 -11.24 13.69 21.97
C PRO A 291 -9.99 13.55 21.10
N PHE A 292 -9.15 12.55 21.39
CA PHE A 292 -8.03 12.15 20.54
C PHE A 292 -8.37 10.84 19.84
N TYR A 293 -8.63 10.93 18.53
CA TYR A 293 -9.05 9.79 17.71
C TYR A 293 -7.82 9.00 17.23
N ASP A 294 -7.44 7.96 17.98
CA ASP A 294 -6.36 7.04 17.64
C ASP A 294 -6.86 5.59 17.56
N LEU A 295 -6.45 4.82 16.55
CA LEU A 295 -7.02 3.50 16.25
C LEU A 295 -6.86 2.48 17.39
N SER A 296 -5.91 2.69 18.29
CA SER A 296 -5.77 1.92 19.53
C SER A 296 -6.97 2.09 20.48
N ASN A 297 -7.68 3.21 20.38
CA ASN A 297 -8.68 3.68 21.32
C ASN A 297 -10.07 3.89 20.68
N VAL A 298 -10.62 2.82 20.11
CA VAL A 298 -11.97 2.80 19.51
C VAL A 298 -12.98 2.27 20.54
N HIS A 299 -13.97 3.09 20.91
CA HIS A 299 -14.97 2.76 21.95
C HIS A 299 -16.40 2.57 21.42
N GLY A 300 -16.64 2.76 20.12
CA GLY A 300 -17.99 2.64 19.55
C GLY A 300 -18.47 1.19 19.48
N ARG A 301 -19.78 1.01 19.64
CA ARG A 301 -20.43 -0.31 19.56
C ARG A 301 -21.02 -0.52 18.19
N VAL A 302 -20.75 -1.69 17.59
CA VAL A 302 -21.30 -2.08 16.29
C VAL A 302 -22.17 -3.32 16.46
N ILE A 303 -23.41 -3.27 15.96
CA ILE A 303 -24.35 -4.40 15.96
C ILE A 303 -24.73 -4.71 14.52
N ILE A 304 -24.42 -5.93 14.07
CA ILE A 304 -24.72 -6.41 12.71
C ILE A 304 -25.91 -7.37 12.77
N GLY A 305 -26.87 -7.22 11.86
CA GLY A 305 -28.05 -8.07 11.75
C GLY A 305 -29.41 -7.36 11.83
N PRO A 306 -29.57 -6.24 12.54
CA PRO A 306 -30.83 -5.51 12.55
C PRO A 306 -31.29 -5.10 11.14
N GLY A 307 -32.60 -5.11 10.92
CA GLY A 307 -33.24 -4.79 9.65
C GLY A 307 -33.36 -3.29 9.35
N HIS A 308 -32.49 -2.47 9.95
CA HIS A 308 -32.46 -1.01 9.84
C HIS A 308 -31.01 -0.51 9.94
N VAL A 309 -30.76 0.72 9.50
CA VAL A 309 -29.48 1.41 9.72
C VAL A 309 -29.68 2.44 10.84
N LEU A 310 -28.91 2.36 11.92
CA LEU A 310 -28.95 3.31 13.04
C LEU A 310 -27.54 3.79 13.36
N LEU A 311 -27.34 5.09 13.33
CA LEU A 311 -26.24 5.81 13.96
C LEU A 311 -26.83 6.54 15.16
N LYS A 312 -26.28 6.33 16.35
CA LYS A 312 -26.71 7.02 17.57
C LYS A 312 -25.49 7.59 18.30
N GLY A 313 -25.39 8.91 18.34
CA GLY A 313 -24.28 9.62 18.97
C GLY A 313 -22.91 9.31 18.34
N VAL A 314 -22.85 9.04 17.03
CA VAL A 314 -21.62 8.59 16.37
C VAL A 314 -20.86 9.77 15.78
N PRO A 315 -19.61 10.07 16.21
CA PRO A 315 -18.76 11.03 15.54
C PRO A 315 -18.26 10.45 14.21
N ILE A 316 -18.24 11.27 13.17
CA ILE A 316 -17.66 10.94 11.87
C ILE A 316 -16.29 11.59 11.80
N VAL A 317 -15.26 10.76 11.77
CA VAL A 317 -13.86 11.21 11.86
C VAL A 317 -13.09 10.59 10.70
N ALA A 318 -12.38 11.42 9.95
CA ALA A 318 -11.37 10.98 9.00
C ALA A 318 -10.17 10.44 9.77
N PRO A 319 -9.86 9.13 9.70
CA PRO A 319 -8.70 8.61 10.40
C PRO A 319 -7.43 9.23 9.82
N ALA A 320 -6.46 9.51 10.68
CA ALA A 320 -5.18 10.02 10.22
C ALA A 320 -4.46 8.99 9.36
N GLY A 321 -3.98 9.41 8.19
CA GLY A 321 -2.98 8.67 7.43
C GLY A 321 -1.64 8.79 8.13
N GLY A 322 -1.39 7.94 9.14
CA GLY A 322 -0.22 8.06 9.99
C GLY A 322 0.46 6.72 10.25
N VAL A 323 1.75 6.66 9.93
CA VAL A 323 2.69 5.65 10.45
C VAL A 323 2.75 5.77 11.98
N ALA A 324 3.04 4.67 12.69
CA ALA A 324 3.27 4.68 14.14
C ALA A 324 4.16 5.87 14.58
N GLY A 325 3.65 6.69 15.50
CA GLY A 325 4.30 7.91 15.98
C GLY A 325 3.97 9.18 15.21
N ALA A 326 2.90 9.21 14.41
CA ALA A 326 2.37 10.43 13.84
C ALA A 326 1.71 11.30 14.94
N GLU A 327 2.11 12.57 15.04
CA GLU A 327 1.55 13.53 16.01
C GLU A 327 0.14 14.03 15.62
N ARG A 328 -0.48 13.49 14.56
CA ARG A 328 -1.81 13.88 14.11
C ARG A 328 -2.77 12.71 14.28
N GLY A 329 -3.74 12.86 15.18
CA GLY A 329 -4.88 11.95 15.31
C GLY A 329 -5.90 12.17 14.19
N GLY A 330 -6.98 11.39 14.19
CA GLY A 330 -8.07 11.53 13.24
C GLY A 330 -8.71 12.92 13.27
N GLU A 331 -9.07 13.43 12.09
CA GLU A 331 -9.75 14.71 11.91
C GLU A 331 -11.26 14.53 12.04
N GLU A 332 -11.85 15.15 13.05
CA GLU A 332 -13.31 15.11 13.25
C GLU A 332 -14.03 15.93 12.18
N LEU A 333 -14.92 15.28 11.43
CA LEU A 333 -15.73 15.91 10.39
C LEU A 333 -17.13 16.27 10.92
N ILE A 334 -17.71 15.39 11.74
CA ILE A 334 -19.03 15.55 12.37
C ILE A 334 -18.96 15.08 13.82
N ARG A 335 -19.35 15.94 14.78
CA ARG A 335 -19.27 15.66 16.23
C ARG A 335 -20.13 14.50 16.72
N SER A 336 -21.38 14.45 16.29
CA SER A 336 -22.34 13.46 16.76
C SER A 336 -23.49 13.37 15.77
N LEU A 337 -23.57 12.26 15.04
CA LEU A 337 -24.63 12.00 14.07
C LEU A 337 -25.64 10.99 14.65
N ASP A 338 -26.91 11.41 14.68
CA ASP A 338 -28.05 10.55 14.99
C ASP A 338 -28.89 10.37 13.72
N LEU A 339 -28.86 9.17 13.16
CA LEU A 339 -29.57 8.83 11.93
C LEU A 339 -30.13 7.42 12.03
N ARG A 340 -31.46 7.28 12.03
CA ARG A 340 -32.15 6.00 11.85
C ARG A 340 -32.76 5.95 10.46
N VAL A 341 -32.61 4.85 9.73
CA VAL A 341 -33.21 4.60 8.40
C VAL A 341 -33.91 3.25 8.41
N GLU A 342 -35.24 3.29 8.35
CA GLU A 342 -36.13 2.14 8.24
C GLU A 342 -36.37 1.74 6.78
N LYS A 343 -36.97 0.57 6.57
CA LYS A 343 -37.26 0.08 5.23
C LYS A 343 -38.24 1.02 4.52
N GLY A 344 -37.91 1.44 3.30
CA GLY A 344 -38.70 2.39 2.51
C GLY A 344 -38.44 3.87 2.83
N GLU A 345 -37.56 4.17 3.79
CA GLU A 345 -37.09 5.53 4.08
C GLU A 345 -35.89 5.88 3.19
N HIS A 346 -36.19 6.28 1.96
CA HIS A 346 -35.20 6.75 1.00
C HIS A 346 -34.61 8.09 1.46
N THR A 347 -33.36 8.09 1.91
CA THR A 347 -32.67 9.24 2.49
C THR A 347 -31.64 9.81 1.51
N LEU A 348 -31.77 11.08 1.13
CA LEU A 348 -30.76 11.84 0.40
C LEU A 348 -29.85 12.58 1.38
N VAL A 349 -28.53 12.46 1.23
CA VAL A 349 -27.52 13.14 2.03
C VAL A 349 -26.82 14.19 1.15
N THR A 350 -26.96 15.46 1.50
CA THR A 350 -26.32 16.58 0.80
C THR A 350 -25.51 17.45 1.77
N GLY A 351 -24.68 18.34 1.22
CA GLY A 351 -23.81 19.24 1.98
C GLY A 351 -22.59 19.65 1.19
N ALA A 352 -21.85 20.65 1.67
CA ALA A 352 -20.67 21.19 1.01
C ALA A 352 -19.57 20.13 0.75
N ASN A 353 -18.64 20.42 -0.15
CA ASN A 353 -17.48 19.56 -0.40
C ASN A 353 -16.62 19.47 0.86
N GLY A 354 -16.11 18.27 1.17
CA GLY A 354 -15.25 18.04 2.34
C GLY A 354 -15.97 17.91 3.69
N VAL A 355 -17.28 18.10 3.77
CA VAL A 355 -18.06 18.05 5.04
C VAL A 355 -18.21 16.65 5.66
N GLY A 356 -17.75 15.59 4.98
CA GLY A 356 -17.82 14.21 5.48
C GLY A 356 -18.99 13.35 4.99
N LYS A 357 -19.66 13.70 3.88
CA LYS A 357 -20.74 12.87 3.29
C LYS A 357 -20.28 11.43 2.99
N THR A 358 -19.22 11.29 2.20
CA THR A 358 -18.60 9.98 1.90
C THR A 358 -18.06 9.29 3.16
N ALA A 359 -17.66 10.06 4.18
CA ALA A 359 -17.21 9.49 5.45
C ALA A 359 -18.35 8.79 6.21
N ILE A 360 -19.58 9.32 6.18
CA ILE A 360 -20.77 8.63 6.72
C ILE A 360 -20.94 7.27 6.05
N ALA A 361 -20.86 7.26 4.71
CA ALA A 361 -20.92 6.05 3.91
C ALA A 361 -19.86 5.02 4.33
N ARG A 362 -18.61 5.46 4.54
CA ARG A 362 -17.50 4.62 4.99
C ARG A 362 -17.70 4.06 6.40
N VAL A 363 -18.29 4.83 7.32
CA VAL A 363 -18.60 4.36 8.67
C VAL A 363 -19.74 3.33 8.64
N ILE A 364 -20.82 3.59 7.88
CA ILE A 364 -21.93 2.61 7.71
C ILE A 364 -21.41 1.31 7.08
N ALA A 365 -20.53 1.41 6.09
CA ALA A 365 -19.91 0.26 5.44
C ALA A 365 -18.85 -0.45 6.30
N GLN A 366 -18.55 0.03 7.52
CA GLN A 366 -17.47 -0.45 8.38
C GLN A 366 -16.07 -0.38 7.73
N LEU A 367 -15.90 0.48 6.72
CA LEU A 367 -14.59 0.80 6.16
C LEU A 367 -13.80 1.70 7.13
N TRP A 368 -14.50 2.62 7.81
CA TRP A 368 -13.96 3.44 8.90
C TRP A 368 -14.51 2.99 10.25
N PRO A 369 -13.71 3.07 11.33
CA PRO A 369 -14.14 2.63 12.65
C PRO A 369 -15.25 3.53 13.21
N THR A 370 -16.11 2.93 14.03
CA THR A 370 -17.07 3.67 14.86
C THR A 370 -16.37 4.06 16.16
N TRP A 371 -15.91 5.31 16.26
CA TRP A 371 -15.07 5.78 17.37
C TRP A 371 -15.78 5.79 18.73
N SER A 372 -17.04 6.23 18.75
CA SER A 372 -17.92 6.22 19.91
C SER A 372 -19.38 6.11 19.44
N GLY A 373 -20.31 6.02 20.38
CA GLY A 373 -21.73 5.83 20.06
C GLY A 373 -22.08 4.41 19.62
N LEU A 374 -23.20 4.28 18.92
CA LEU A 374 -23.77 3.00 18.48
C LEU A 374 -24.05 3.03 16.97
N LEU A 375 -23.54 2.03 16.25
CA LEU A 375 -23.90 1.73 14.87
C LEU A 375 -24.62 0.38 14.80
N GLU A 376 -25.87 0.37 14.36
CA GLU A 376 -26.61 -0.84 14.00
C GLU A 376 -26.82 -0.87 12.49
N ARG A 377 -26.62 -2.03 11.85
CA ARG A 377 -26.82 -2.18 10.41
C ARG A 377 -27.15 -3.62 10.01
N PRO A 378 -27.74 -3.83 8.82
CA PRO A 378 -27.86 -5.16 8.24
C PRO A 378 -26.48 -5.78 7.90
N ALA A 379 -26.46 -7.10 7.77
CA ALA A 379 -25.30 -7.82 7.22
C ALA A 379 -25.03 -7.42 5.76
N HIS A 380 -23.80 -7.62 5.27
CA HIS A 380 -23.50 -7.38 3.86
C HIS A 380 -24.10 -8.46 2.96
N GLY A 381 -24.48 -8.09 1.73
CA GLY A 381 -24.88 -9.02 0.69
C GLY A 381 -26.38 -9.01 0.38
N GLU A 382 -26.86 -10.13 -0.19
CA GLU A 382 -28.23 -10.31 -0.63
C GLU A 382 -29.22 -10.21 0.54
N GLY A 383 -30.26 -9.38 0.40
CA GLY A 383 -31.20 -9.06 1.50
C GLY A 383 -30.62 -8.20 2.63
N GLY A 384 -29.35 -7.80 2.54
CA GLY A 384 -28.63 -7.00 3.55
C GLY A 384 -28.39 -5.56 3.10
N ILE A 385 -27.17 -5.06 3.33
CA ILE A 385 -26.70 -3.74 2.89
C ILE A 385 -25.63 -3.88 1.79
N PHE A 386 -25.74 -3.03 0.76
CA PHE A 386 -24.78 -2.94 -0.34
C PHE A 386 -24.25 -1.51 -0.48
N PHE A 387 -22.97 -1.38 -0.86
CA PHE A 387 -22.30 -0.08 -0.99
C PHE A 387 -21.84 0.12 -2.43
N LEU A 388 -22.21 1.25 -3.04
CA LEU A 388 -21.72 1.68 -4.34
C LEU A 388 -20.88 2.95 -4.20
N PRO A 389 -19.54 2.87 -4.40
CA PRO A 389 -18.66 4.03 -4.36
C PRO A 389 -18.79 4.91 -5.61
N GLN A 390 -18.31 6.16 -5.51
CA GLN A 390 -18.24 7.11 -6.62
C GLN A 390 -17.46 6.59 -7.82
N ARG A 391 -16.37 5.85 -7.56
CA ARG A 391 -15.57 5.13 -8.57
C ARG A 391 -15.86 3.63 -8.46
N PRO A 392 -16.72 3.08 -9.32
CA PRO A 392 -17.08 1.67 -9.26
C PRO A 392 -15.88 0.76 -9.46
N TYR A 393 -15.76 -0.27 -8.63
CA TYR A 393 -14.80 -1.35 -8.83
C TYR A 393 -15.26 -2.25 -9.99
N LEU A 394 -14.37 -2.54 -10.92
CA LEU A 394 -14.59 -3.50 -12.00
C LEU A 394 -13.75 -4.75 -11.72
N SER A 395 -14.38 -5.91 -11.81
CA SER A 395 -13.74 -7.18 -11.51
C SER A 395 -12.75 -7.56 -12.61
N ILE A 396 -11.62 -8.13 -12.22
CA ILE A 396 -10.69 -8.77 -13.16
C ILE A 396 -11.36 -10.05 -13.65
N GLY A 397 -11.79 -10.07 -14.91
CA GLY A 397 -12.56 -11.20 -15.44
C GLY A 397 -13.33 -10.88 -16.70
N SER A 398 -14.36 -11.69 -16.93
CA SER A 398 -15.24 -11.58 -18.09
C SER A 398 -16.25 -10.44 -17.96
N LEU A 399 -16.99 -10.12 -19.03
CA LEU A 399 -18.09 -9.16 -18.97
C LEU A 399 -19.18 -9.65 -18.01
N ARG A 400 -19.42 -10.97 -17.97
CA ARG A 400 -20.39 -11.59 -17.05
C ARG A 400 -20.05 -11.37 -15.58
N ASP A 401 -18.76 -11.33 -15.25
CA ASP A 401 -18.31 -11.17 -13.87
C ASP A 401 -18.61 -9.76 -13.33
N GLN A 402 -18.76 -8.76 -14.21
CA GLN A 402 -18.96 -7.36 -13.80
C GLN A 402 -20.24 -7.13 -12.98
N PRO A 403 -21.45 -7.50 -13.45
CA PRO A 403 -22.68 -7.38 -12.66
C PRO A 403 -22.80 -8.43 -11.56
N SER A 404 -22.17 -9.61 -11.71
CA SER A 404 -22.33 -10.72 -10.74
C SER A 404 -21.35 -10.67 -9.55
N SER A 405 -20.25 -9.92 -9.67
CA SER A 405 -19.24 -9.75 -8.63
C SER A 405 -19.85 -9.34 -7.28
N PRO A 406 -19.46 -9.97 -6.15
CA PRO A 406 -18.31 -10.88 -6.01
C PRO A 406 -18.60 -12.36 -6.30
N HIS A 407 -19.80 -12.73 -6.77
CA HIS A 407 -20.11 -14.11 -7.07
C HIS A 407 -19.34 -14.60 -8.30
N THR A 408 -18.78 -15.81 -8.21
CA THR A 408 -18.22 -16.49 -9.39
C THR A 408 -19.32 -17.00 -10.30
N TYR A 409 -18.99 -17.32 -11.56
CA TYR A 409 -19.95 -17.93 -12.48
C TYR A 409 -20.55 -19.26 -11.95
N ALA A 410 -19.75 -20.06 -11.23
CA ALA A 410 -20.23 -21.29 -10.61
C ALA A 410 -21.27 -20.98 -9.52
N GLU A 411 -21.05 -19.95 -8.70
CA GLU A 411 -21.99 -19.51 -7.66
C GLU A 411 -23.25 -18.89 -8.24
N MET A 412 -23.13 -18.10 -9.33
CA MET A 412 -24.28 -17.57 -10.08
C MET A 412 -25.18 -18.72 -10.56
N LYS A 413 -24.59 -19.76 -11.18
CA LYS A 413 -25.33 -20.95 -11.63
C LYS A 413 -25.94 -21.72 -10.46
N ALA A 414 -25.20 -21.90 -9.37
CA ALA A 414 -25.69 -22.58 -8.17
C ALA A 414 -26.91 -21.86 -7.55
N ARG A 415 -26.99 -20.54 -7.69
CA ARG A 415 -28.14 -19.71 -7.29
C ARG A 415 -29.28 -19.69 -8.32
N GLY A 416 -29.19 -20.46 -9.40
CA GLY A 416 -30.22 -20.54 -10.44
C GLY A 416 -30.34 -19.30 -11.33
N ARG A 417 -29.34 -18.41 -11.31
CA ARG A 417 -29.36 -17.18 -12.11
C ARG A 417 -28.82 -17.45 -13.52
N THR A 418 -29.39 -16.75 -14.51
CA THR A 418 -29.13 -17.02 -15.93
C THR A 418 -28.60 -15.78 -16.66
N ASP A 419 -27.96 -16.00 -17.81
CA ASP A 419 -27.50 -14.89 -18.67
C ASP A 419 -28.68 -14.04 -19.19
N ALA A 420 -29.89 -14.60 -19.26
CA ALA A 420 -31.12 -13.87 -19.59
C ALA A 420 -31.50 -12.88 -18.48
N GLU A 421 -31.36 -13.27 -17.21
CA GLU A 421 -31.55 -12.36 -16.08
C GLU A 421 -30.51 -11.23 -16.10
N LEU A 422 -29.24 -11.55 -16.38
CA LEU A 422 -28.19 -10.54 -16.52
C LEU A 422 -28.47 -9.58 -17.67
N MET A 423 -28.97 -10.07 -18.81
CA MET A 423 -29.35 -9.21 -19.93
C MET A 423 -30.50 -8.27 -19.54
N SER A 424 -31.53 -8.78 -18.88
CA SER A 424 -32.63 -7.95 -18.38
C SER A 424 -32.13 -6.88 -17.40
N ILE A 425 -31.18 -7.21 -16.52
CA ILE A 425 -30.55 -6.22 -15.63
C ILE A 425 -29.81 -5.14 -16.44
N LEU A 426 -29.06 -5.54 -17.48
CA LEU A 426 -28.37 -4.58 -18.35
C LEU A 426 -29.34 -3.71 -19.15
N GLU A 427 -30.52 -4.19 -19.50
CA GLU A 427 -31.57 -3.37 -20.14
C GLU A 427 -32.04 -2.24 -19.21
N HIS A 428 -32.29 -2.55 -17.93
CA HIS A 428 -32.71 -1.55 -16.93
C HIS A 428 -31.67 -0.48 -16.63
N VAL A 429 -30.38 -0.75 -16.90
CA VAL A 429 -29.30 0.24 -16.80
C VAL A 429 -28.81 0.73 -18.16
N HIS A 430 -29.53 0.47 -19.25
CA HIS A 430 -29.18 0.89 -20.61
C HIS A 430 -27.76 0.47 -21.05
N LEU A 431 -27.36 -0.76 -20.72
CA LEU A 431 -26.07 -1.38 -21.09
C LEU A 431 -26.23 -2.66 -21.92
N ALA A 432 -27.44 -2.97 -22.41
CA ALA A 432 -27.72 -4.18 -23.18
C ALA A 432 -26.91 -4.31 -24.50
N TYR A 433 -26.35 -3.20 -24.99
CA TYR A 433 -25.45 -3.19 -26.15
C TYR A 433 -24.02 -3.65 -25.84
N LEU A 434 -23.61 -3.74 -24.57
CA LEU A 434 -22.22 -4.09 -24.23
C LEU A 434 -21.84 -5.51 -24.66
N PRO A 435 -22.65 -6.56 -24.45
CA PRO A 435 -22.30 -7.90 -24.91
C PRO A 435 -22.08 -7.98 -26.42
N SER A 436 -22.87 -7.27 -27.24
CA SER A 436 -22.68 -7.26 -28.69
C SER A 436 -21.46 -6.41 -29.11
N ARG A 437 -21.23 -5.27 -28.45
CA ARG A 437 -20.06 -4.40 -28.71
C ARG A 437 -18.73 -5.07 -28.39
N GLU A 438 -18.69 -5.82 -27.28
CA GLU A 438 -17.43 -6.30 -26.70
C GLU A 438 -17.10 -7.76 -27.03
N GLY A 439 -17.94 -8.47 -27.79
CA GLY A 439 -17.68 -9.85 -28.23
C GLY A 439 -18.27 -10.95 -27.35
N GLY A 440 -19.25 -10.62 -26.51
CA GLY A 440 -20.04 -11.55 -25.71
C GLY A 440 -19.71 -11.54 -24.21
N TRP A 441 -20.43 -12.39 -23.47
CA TRP A 441 -20.33 -12.47 -22.00
C TRP A 441 -18.99 -12.99 -21.48
N GLU A 442 -18.32 -13.85 -22.24
CA GLU A 442 -17.04 -14.48 -21.86
C GLU A 442 -15.82 -13.61 -22.18
N THR A 443 -15.99 -12.52 -22.95
CA THR A 443 -14.90 -11.61 -23.27
C THR A 443 -14.20 -11.16 -22.00
N ARG A 444 -12.88 -11.17 -21.98
CA ARG A 444 -12.04 -10.65 -20.89
C ARG A 444 -11.22 -9.48 -21.39
N LYS A 445 -11.30 -8.34 -20.71
CA LYS A 445 -10.56 -7.12 -21.04
C LYS A 445 -10.23 -6.37 -19.75
N GLU A 446 -9.34 -5.40 -19.84
CA GLU A 446 -9.17 -4.38 -18.80
C GLU A 446 -10.38 -3.42 -18.84
N TRP A 447 -11.47 -3.81 -18.19
CA TRP A 447 -12.75 -3.09 -18.23
C TRP A 447 -12.65 -1.64 -17.77
N LYS A 448 -11.66 -1.33 -16.94
CA LYS A 448 -11.35 0.04 -16.51
C LYS A 448 -11.00 0.95 -17.69
N ASP A 449 -10.34 0.42 -18.71
CA ASP A 449 -9.87 1.22 -19.84
C ASP A 449 -10.84 1.16 -21.03
N VAL A 450 -11.75 0.17 -21.03
CA VAL A 450 -12.72 -0.05 -22.10
C VAL A 450 -14.06 0.68 -21.85
N LEU A 451 -14.51 0.74 -20.59
CA LEU A 451 -15.79 1.36 -20.25
C LEU A 451 -15.62 2.86 -19.98
N SER A 452 -16.51 3.66 -20.53
CA SER A 452 -16.62 5.09 -20.20
C SER A 452 -17.05 5.31 -18.75
N GLY A 453 -16.81 6.49 -18.18
CA GLY A 453 -17.21 6.84 -16.80
C GLY A 453 -18.68 6.56 -16.49
N GLY A 454 -19.59 6.93 -17.41
CA GLY A 454 -21.02 6.65 -17.27
C GLY A 454 -21.35 5.16 -17.35
N GLU A 455 -20.70 4.40 -18.23
CA GLU A 455 -20.88 2.95 -18.31
C GLU A 455 -20.39 2.23 -17.05
N LYS A 456 -19.28 2.68 -16.46
CA LYS A 456 -18.76 2.15 -15.19
C LYS A 456 -19.78 2.31 -14.07
N GLN A 457 -20.40 3.49 -13.95
CA GLN A 457 -21.42 3.79 -12.95
C GLN A 457 -22.71 2.99 -13.16
N ARG A 458 -23.19 2.91 -14.40
CA ARG A 458 -24.36 2.06 -14.75
C ARG A 458 -24.08 0.58 -14.51
N MET A 459 -22.84 0.12 -14.70
CA MET A 459 -22.43 -1.24 -14.33
C MET A 459 -22.44 -1.46 -12.80
N GLY A 460 -22.09 -0.44 -12.02
CA GLY A 460 -22.27 -0.44 -10.57
C GLY A 460 -23.75 -0.63 -10.17
N MET A 461 -24.67 0.09 -10.82
CA MET A 461 -26.11 -0.07 -10.62
C MET A 461 -26.62 -1.45 -11.07
N ALA A 462 -26.10 -1.99 -12.18
CA ALA A 462 -26.42 -3.36 -12.60
C ALA A 462 -26.02 -4.38 -11.52
N ARG A 463 -24.87 -4.19 -10.89
CA ARG A 463 -24.42 -5.02 -9.77
C ARG A 463 -25.35 -4.91 -8.57
N LEU A 464 -25.85 -3.71 -8.26
CA LEU A 464 -26.85 -3.52 -7.21
C LEU A 464 -28.15 -4.29 -7.52
N PHE A 465 -28.64 -4.22 -8.76
CA PHE A 465 -29.86 -4.90 -9.20
C PHE A 465 -29.70 -6.42 -9.22
N TYR A 466 -28.50 -6.92 -9.52
CA TYR A 466 -28.19 -8.33 -9.36
C TYR A 466 -28.33 -8.73 -7.89
N HIS A 467 -27.63 -8.07 -6.96
CA HIS A 467 -27.62 -8.54 -5.56
C HIS A 467 -28.92 -8.30 -4.78
N ARG A 468 -29.81 -7.39 -5.24
CA ARG A 468 -31.10 -7.07 -4.59
C ARG A 468 -31.01 -6.94 -3.06
N PRO A 469 -30.15 -6.06 -2.52
CA PRO A 469 -30.04 -5.84 -1.08
C PRO A 469 -31.29 -5.15 -0.52
N ALA A 470 -31.51 -5.23 0.79
CA ALA A 470 -32.58 -4.47 1.45
C ALA A 470 -32.24 -2.97 1.55
N TYR A 471 -30.94 -2.65 1.68
CA TYR A 471 -30.41 -1.29 1.77
C TYR A 471 -29.27 -1.08 0.79
N ALA A 472 -29.25 0.07 0.13
CA ALA A 472 -28.16 0.50 -0.73
C ALA A 472 -27.64 1.87 -0.30
N VAL A 473 -26.33 1.96 -0.09
CA VAL A 473 -25.63 3.23 0.14
C VAL A 473 -24.95 3.62 -1.16
N LEU A 474 -25.39 4.73 -1.76
CA LEU A 474 -24.94 5.21 -3.07
C LEU A 474 -24.10 6.47 -2.87
N ASP A 475 -22.79 6.37 -3.04
CA ASP A 475 -21.87 7.51 -2.90
C ASP A 475 -21.58 8.11 -4.28
N GLU A 476 -22.33 9.14 -4.69
CA GLU A 476 -22.23 9.77 -6.01
C GLU A 476 -22.27 8.77 -7.19
N ALA A 477 -23.01 7.68 -7.02
CA ALA A 477 -22.98 6.52 -7.92
C ALA A 477 -23.49 6.81 -9.34
N THR A 478 -24.12 7.96 -9.59
CA THR A 478 -24.72 8.37 -10.88
C THR A 478 -24.21 9.72 -11.40
N SER A 479 -23.10 10.24 -10.85
CA SER A 479 -22.55 11.57 -11.20
C SER A 479 -22.08 11.74 -12.65
N ALA A 480 -21.81 10.65 -13.36
CA ALA A 480 -21.43 10.61 -14.78
C ALA A 480 -22.56 10.04 -15.67
N VAL A 481 -23.77 9.88 -15.13
CA VAL A 481 -24.95 9.40 -15.84
C VAL A 481 -25.89 10.56 -16.15
N SER A 482 -26.54 10.51 -17.32
CA SER A 482 -27.57 11.46 -17.74
C SER A 482 -28.81 11.38 -16.83
N SER A 483 -29.51 12.50 -16.67
CA SER A 483 -30.61 12.65 -15.70
C SER A 483 -31.83 11.77 -15.99
N ASP A 484 -32.07 11.45 -17.26
CA ASP A 484 -33.13 10.55 -17.73
C ASP A 484 -32.87 9.10 -17.27
N VAL A 485 -31.68 8.59 -17.56
CA VAL A 485 -31.26 7.23 -17.17
C VAL A 485 -31.07 7.13 -15.66
N GLU A 486 -30.55 8.19 -15.01
CA GLU A 486 -30.47 8.29 -13.56
C GLU A 486 -31.86 8.04 -12.94
N GLY A 487 -32.89 8.74 -13.41
CA GLY A 487 -34.23 8.56 -12.90
C GLY A 487 -34.78 7.14 -12.97
N LEU A 488 -34.65 6.51 -14.14
CA LEU A 488 -35.11 5.14 -14.37
C LEU A 488 -34.43 4.15 -13.42
N MET A 489 -33.12 4.32 -13.18
CA MET A 489 -32.39 3.43 -12.27
C MET A 489 -32.85 3.58 -10.81
N TYR A 490 -33.14 4.80 -10.33
CA TYR A 490 -33.64 5.01 -8.97
C TYR A 490 -35.06 4.44 -8.80
N GLU A 491 -35.95 4.66 -9.77
CA GLU A 491 -37.29 4.09 -9.76
C GLU A 491 -37.27 2.56 -9.79
N HIS A 492 -36.41 1.97 -10.62
CA HIS A 492 -36.24 0.52 -10.67
C HIS A 492 -35.69 -0.03 -9.34
N ALA A 493 -34.72 0.63 -8.72
CA ALA A 493 -34.21 0.24 -7.40
C ALA A 493 -35.33 0.23 -6.33
N LYS A 494 -36.21 1.23 -6.35
CA LYS A 494 -37.39 1.29 -5.46
C LYS A 494 -38.40 0.19 -5.77
N ALA A 495 -38.64 -0.13 -7.04
CA ALA A 495 -39.52 -1.21 -7.46
C ALA A 495 -39.01 -2.59 -7.00
N LEU A 496 -37.69 -2.77 -6.92
CA LEU A 496 -37.04 -3.95 -6.33
C LEU A 496 -37.11 -3.98 -4.79
N GLY A 497 -37.68 -2.97 -4.14
CA GLY A 497 -37.81 -2.87 -2.68
C GLY A 497 -36.52 -2.46 -1.97
N ILE A 498 -35.55 -1.88 -2.69
CA ILE A 498 -34.27 -1.45 -2.14
C ILE A 498 -34.44 -0.09 -1.46
N THR A 499 -34.10 0.01 -0.18
CA THR A 499 -34.07 1.28 0.55
C THR A 499 -32.79 2.04 0.23
N LEU A 500 -32.90 3.30 -0.17
CA LEU A 500 -31.79 4.07 -0.75
C LEU A 500 -31.26 5.09 0.26
N ILE A 501 -29.95 5.06 0.51
CA ILE A 501 -29.20 6.08 1.25
C ILE A 501 -28.21 6.69 0.26
N THR A 502 -28.59 7.83 -0.32
CA THR A 502 -27.88 8.41 -1.46
C THR A 502 -27.12 9.63 -1.04
N ILE A 503 -25.82 9.66 -1.29
CA ILE A 503 -24.98 10.84 -1.16
C ILE A 503 -24.84 11.46 -2.54
N SER A 504 -25.27 12.71 -2.68
CA SER A 504 -25.16 13.44 -3.94
C SER A 504 -25.19 14.94 -3.71
N HIS A 505 -24.67 15.66 -4.69
CA HIS A 505 -24.82 17.11 -4.80
C HIS A 505 -25.99 17.53 -5.70
N ARG A 506 -26.63 16.58 -6.39
CA ARG A 506 -27.68 16.87 -7.38
C ARG A 506 -29.05 17.02 -6.70
N PRO A 507 -29.68 18.21 -6.72
CA PRO A 507 -31.01 18.41 -6.15
C PRO A 507 -32.10 17.60 -6.89
N SER A 508 -31.88 17.28 -8.17
CA SER A 508 -32.78 16.47 -9.00
C SER A 508 -33.10 15.09 -8.43
N LEU A 509 -32.31 14.58 -7.47
CA LEU A 509 -32.54 13.31 -6.80
C LEU A 509 -33.56 13.41 -5.65
N LEU A 510 -33.92 14.61 -5.19
CA LEU A 510 -34.89 14.80 -4.10
C LEU A 510 -36.22 14.11 -4.41
N LYS A 511 -36.70 14.15 -5.66
CA LYS A 511 -37.95 13.48 -6.09
C LYS A 511 -38.00 11.96 -5.83
N TYR A 512 -36.86 11.29 -5.70
CA TYR A 512 -36.81 9.84 -5.44
C TYR A 512 -36.71 9.50 -3.95
N HIS A 513 -36.42 10.49 -3.12
CA HIS A 513 -36.17 10.36 -1.70
C HIS A 513 -37.33 10.96 -0.90
N ASN A 514 -37.64 10.41 0.26
CA ASN A 514 -38.67 10.92 1.18
C ASN A 514 -38.04 11.52 2.45
N ARG A 515 -36.71 11.55 2.52
CA ARG A 515 -35.96 12.15 3.62
C ARG A 515 -34.73 12.85 3.07
N HIS A 516 -34.37 13.97 3.68
CA HIS A 516 -33.21 14.78 3.31
C HIS A 516 -32.37 15.08 4.54
N LEU A 517 -31.12 14.64 4.53
CA LEU A 517 -30.10 14.92 5.53
C LEU A 517 -29.12 15.95 4.95
N ARG A 518 -29.14 17.17 5.48
CA ARG A 518 -28.23 18.26 5.10
C ARG A 518 -27.10 18.38 6.12
N LEU A 519 -25.85 18.37 5.65
CA LEU A 519 -24.65 18.49 6.49
C LEU A 519 -24.03 19.88 6.34
N GLY A 520 -23.55 20.46 7.45
CA GLY A 520 -22.75 21.69 7.44
C GLY A 520 -23.49 22.98 7.77
N GLU A 521 -24.80 22.94 7.95
CA GLU A 521 -25.56 24.10 8.45
C GLU A 521 -25.78 24.00 9.95
N PRO A 522 -25.59 25.10 10.70
CA PRO A 522 -25.92 25.11 12.12
C PRO A 522 -27.41 24.83 12.28
N THR A 523 -27.75 23.88 13.16
CA THR A 523 -29.11 23.67 13.63
C THR A 523 -29.66 25.01 14.12
N LEU A 524 -30.54 25.64 13.34
CA LEU A 524 -31.28 26.82 13.79
C LEU A 524 -32.18 26.37 14.95
N ALA A 525 -31.70 26.57 16.17
CA ALA A 525 -32.59 26.66 17.31
C ALA A 525 -33.57 27.83 17.03
N PRO A 526 -34.87 27.68 17.34
CA PRO A 526 -35.81 28.77 17.13
C PRO A 526 -35.40 29.94 18.02
N SER A 527 -35.10 31.07 17.38
CA SER A 527 -34.74 32.38 17.94
C SER A 527 -33.48 32.41 18.83
N LEU A 528 -32.43 33.07 18.34
CA LEU A 528 -31.63 34.05 19.09
C LEU A 528 -30.82 34.89 18.09
N SER A 529 -30.80 36.19 18.34
CA SER A 529 -30.46 37.30 17.45
C SER A 529 -29.15 37.20 16.65
N THR A 530 -29.22 37.69 15.41
CA THR A 530 -28.11 38.08 14.52
C THR A 530 -27.15 39.08 15.17
N ALA A 531 -26.16 38.61 15.92
CA ALA A 531 -25.12 39.49 16.48
C ALA A 531 -23.67 38.98 16.42
N ASN A 532 -23.38 37.72 16.05
CA ASN A 532 -22.02 37.17 16.19
C ASN A 532 -21.36 36.65 14.90
N LEU A 533 -21.70 37.20 13.73
CA LEU A 533 -21.17 36.73 12.42
C LEU A 533 -19.82 37.35 11.98
N HIS A 534 -19.12 38.13 12.81
CA HIS A 534 -17.88 38.82 12.40
C HIS A 534 -16.71 38.68 13.38
N ALA A 535 -16.39 37.47 13.84
CA ALA A 535 -15.14 37.24 14.57
C ALA A 535 -14.63 35.81 14.38
N ASN A 536 -13.95 35.53 13.25
CA ASN A 536 -12.90 34.50 13.14
C ASN A 536 -12.31 34.43 11.71
N LEU A 537 -11.75 35.54 11.24
CA LEU A 537 -10.85 35.56 10.07
C LEU A 537 -9.41 35.50 10.59
N GLY A 538 -8.86 34.31 10.81
CA GLY A 538 -7.47 34.19 11.30
C GLY A 538 -6.91 32.81 11.64
N ALA A 539 -7.57 31.69 11.31
CA ALA A 539 -7.02 30.34 11.55
C ALA A 539 -6.79 29.60 10.22
N PRO A 540 -5.75 28.73 10.13
CA PRO A 540 -5.40 28.03 8.90
C PRO A 540 -6.53 27.11 8.43
N SER A 541 -6.57 26.93 7.11
CA SER A 541 -7.58 26.36 6.20
C SER A 541 -8.05 24.91 6.47
N THR A 542 -8.34 24.58 7.72
CA THR A 542 -8.99 23.32 8.12
C THR A 542 -10.49 23.60 8.21
N PRO A 543 -11.37 22.86 7.52
CA PRO A 543 -12.80 23.07 7.71
C PRO A 543 -13.13 22.77 9.18
N LEU A 544 -13.66 23.75 9.92
CA LEU A 544 -14.25 23.46 11.22
C LEU A 544 -15.23 22.30 11.02
N ALA A 545 -15.11 21.25 11.85
CA ALA A 545 -16.07 20.14 11.88
C ALA A 545 -17.49 20.71 11.76
N ALA A 546 -18.31 20.13 10.88
CA ALA A 546 -19.66 20.60 10.63
C ALA A 546 -20.41 20.68 11.97
N GLN A 547 -20.72 21.90 12.42
CA GLN A 547 -21.35 22.12 13.73
C GLN A 547 -22.85 21.80 13.74
N GLY A 548 -23.37 21.17 12.70
CA GLY A 548 -24.78 20.79 12.62
C GLY A 548 -25.10 19.89 11.42
N TRP A 549 -26.17 19.14 11.59
CA TRP A 549 -26.86 18.39 10.55
C TRP A 549 -28.35 18.59 10.77
N GLN A 550 -29.12 18.60 9.67
CA GLN A 550 -30.57 18.73 9.70
C GLN A 550 -31.18 17.58 8.92
N LEU A 551 -32.13 16.88 9.55
CA LEU A 551 -32.91 15.82 8.93
C LEU A 551 -34.33 16.32 8.71
N THR A 552 -34.75 16.41 7.45
CA THR A 552 -36.10 16.77 7.04
C THR A 552 -36.80 15.53 6.47
N GLN A 553 -38.02 15.25 6.93
CA GLN A 553 -38.89 14.27 6.28
C GLN A 553 -39.68 15.00 5.19
N MET A 554 -39.64 14.48 3.97
CA MET A 554 -40.41 14.95 2.83
C MET A 554 -41.64 14.05 2.73
N SER A 555 -42.79 14.54 3.19
CA SER A 555 -44.02 13.75 3.17
C SER A 555 -44.66 13.86 1.80
N SER A 556 -45.09 12.74 1.23
CA SER A 556 -45.82 12.79 -0.05
C SER A 556 -47.19 13.44 0.17
N HIS A 557 -47.45 14.55 -0.55
CA HIS A 557 -48.76 15.16 -0.87
C HIS A 557 -49.23 16.40 -0.10
N THR A 558 -48.45 17.48 -0.06
CA THR A 558 -49.01 18.84 0.13
C THR A 558 -48.51 19.79 -0.97
N ASP A 559 -49.42 20.59 -1.55
CA ASP A 559 -49.08 21.62 -2.54
C ASP A 559 -48.15 22.71 -1.96
N GLU A 560 -48.12 22.83 -0.63
CA GLU A 560 -47.19 23.70 0.10
C GLU A 560 -45.73 23.20 0.04
N GLU A 561 -45.48 21.89 0.05
CA GLU A 561 -44.13 21.35 -0.04
C GLU A 561 -43.60 21.35 -1.48
N LYS A 562 -44.47 21.21 -2.49
CA LYS A 562 -44.09 21.51 -3.89
C LYS A 562 -43.66 22.98 -4.02
N LEU A 563 -44.41 23.87 -3.40
CA LEU A 563 -44.07 25.29 -3.37
C LEU A 563 -42.75 25.55 -2.62
N GLU A 564 -42.44 24.82 -1.54
CA GLU A 564 -41.14 24.92 -0.87
C GLU A 564 -40.00 24.30 -1.68
N LEU A 565 -40.24 23.19 -2.37
CA LEU A 565 -39.26 22.57 -3.27
C LEU A 565 -38.97 23.49 -4.46
N ASP A 566 -40.01 24.08 -5.05
CA ASP A 566 -39.90 25.06 -6.13
C ASP A 566 -39.20 26.33 -5.63
N LYS A 567 -39.49 26.80 -4.40
CA LYS A 567 -38.77 27.92 -3.79
C LYS A 567 -37.31 27.60 -3.47
N GLU A 568 -36.98 26.37 -3.07
CA GLU A 568 -35.60 25.97 -2.81
C GLU A 568 -34.85 25.77 -4.13
N ILE A 569 -35.50 25.25 -5.18
CA ILE A 569 -34.96 25.22 -6.55
C ILE A 569 -34.70 26.66 -7.00
N GLU A 570 -35.66 27.57 -6.86
CA GLU A 570 -35.52 28.98 -7.22
C GLU A 570 -34.42 29.67 -6.40
N ARG A 571 -34.29 29.35 -5.11
CA ARG A 571 -33.20 29.85 -4.25
C ARG A 571 -31.84 29.31 -4.69
N LEU A 572 -31.75 28.02 -5.02
CA LEU A 572 -30.53 27.39 -5.51
C LEU A 572 -30.15 27.96 -6.88
N GLU A 573 -31.13 28.22 -7.76
CA GLU A 573 -30.94 28.91 -9.04
C GLU A 573 -30.43 30.33 -8.82
N GLN A 574 -30.99 31.10 -7.88
CA GLN A 574 -30.49 32.44 -7.55
C GLN A 574 -29.07 32.43 -6.99
N VAL A 575 -28.73 31.46 -6.14
CA VAL A 575 -27.36 31.30 -5.63
C VAL A 575 -26.43 30.91 -6.78
N LEU A 576 -26.86 30.00 -7.66
CA LEU A 576 -26.09 29.63 -8.85
C LEU A 576 -25.87 30.83 -9.76
N ASP A 577 -26.89 31.63 -10.06
CA ASP A 577 -26.79 32.81 -10.92
C ASP A 577 -25.83 33.86 -10.33
N GLY A 578 -25.89 34.06 -9.01
CA GLY A 578 -24.95 34.94 -8.30
C GLY A 578 -23.51 34.44 -8.35
N GLU A 579 -23.30 33.13 -8.27
CA GLU A 579 -21.98 32.52 -8.47
C GLU A 579 -21.55 32.59 -9.95
N VAL A 580 -22.43 32.29 -10.91
CA VAL A 580 -22.12 32.31 -12.35
C VAL A 580 -21.59 33.67 -12.78
N GLU A 581 -22.18 34.78 -12.34
CA GLU A 581 -21.60 36.12 -12.60
C GLU A 581 -20.16 36.25 -12.09
N GLN A 582 -19.87 35.69 -10.92
CA GLN A 582 -18.55 35.72 -10.31
C GLN A 582 -17.55 34.87 -11.11
N TRP A 583 -17.99 33.72 -11.62
CA TRP A 583 -17.20 32.85 -12.48
C TRP A 583 -16.96 33.47 -13.86
N GLU A 584 -17.96 34.15 -14.44
CA GLU A 584 -17.84 34.89 -15.69
C GLU A 584 -16.84 36.05 -15.58
N ARG A 585 -16.90 36.82 -14.47
CA ARG A 585 -15.89 37.87 -14.20
C ARG A 585 -14.49 37.29 -14.08
N ARG A 586 -14.35 36.15 -13.40
CA ARG A 586 -13.05 35.48 -13.24
C ARG A 586 -12.55 34.88 -14.55
N LEU A 587 -13.43 34.35 -15.39
CA LEU A 587 -13.10 33.89 -16.74
C LEU A 587 -12.64 35.06 -17.63
N ALA A 588 -13.29 36.22 -17.52
CA ALA A 588 -12.89 37.44 -18.23
C ALA A 588 -11.53 37.95 -17.76
N GLU A 589 -11.24 37.88 -16.46
CA GLU A 589 -9.95 38.24 -15.87
C GLU A 589 -8.84 37.30 -16.34
N VAL A 590 -9.05 35.99 -16.28
CA VAL A 590 -8.10 34.97 -16.79
C VAL A 590 -7.87 35.12 -18.29
N ASN A 591 -8.92 35.38 -19.09
CA ASN A 591 -8.77 35.65 -20.52
C ASN A 591 -7.97 36.92 -20.79
N LYS A 592 -8.08 37.93 -19.94
CA LYS A 592 -7.31 39.18 -20.04
C LYS A 592 -5.83 38.95 -19.68
N GLU A 593 -5.55 38.16 -18.66
CA GLU A 593 -4.19 37.73 -18.29
C GLU A 593 -3.53 36.89 -19.39
N LEU A 594 -4.28 35.97 -20.02
CA LEU A 594 -3.81 35.15 -21.13
C LEU A 594 -3.56 35.95 -22.42
N GLN A 595 -4.24 37.08 -22.61
CA GLN A 595 -4.05 37.97 -23.76
C GLN A 595 -2.92 39.00 -23.59
N GLY A 596 -2.20 38.99 -22.46
CA GLY A 596 -0.99 39.79 -22.27
C GLY A 596 -1.22 41.30 -22.35
N LYS A 597 -2.10 41.83 -21.49
CA LYS A 597 -2.17 43.26 -21.16
C LYS A 597 -1.99 43.52 -19.67
#